data_AF-H0G881-F1
#
_entry.id   AF-H0G881-F1
#
_cell.length_a   1.000
_cell.length_b   1.000
_cell.length_c   1.000
_cell.angle_alpha   90.00
_cell.angle_beta   90.00
_cell.angle_gamma   90.00
#
_symmetry.space_group_name_H-M   'P 1'
#
loop_
_entity.id
_entity.type
_entity.pdbx_description
1 polymer ?
#
loop_
_entity_poly.entity_id
_entity_poly.type
_entity_poly.pdbx_seq_one_letter_code
_entity_poly.pdbx_strand_id
1 'polypeptide(L)'
;MEKGYARYRAIGTRELKIRKTTVTPIDALHFLVQVDWRSVFDAEEQPNVTIDFEVHYLVQLRDGEPKIFGWISGDEEAVLKEHGID
;
A
#
# COMPACT_ATOMS: atom_id res chain seq x y z
N MET A 1 -6.12 5.10 10.94
CA MET A 1 -6.31 4.88 9.48
C MET A 1 -5.82 6.07 8.65
N GLU A 2 -6.14 7.32 9.02
CA GLU A 2 -5.71 8.51 8.24
C GLU A 2 -4.19 8.71 8.11
N LYS A 3 -3.42 8.46 9.16
CA LYS A 3 -1.97 8.78 9.16
C LYS A 3 -1.14 7.96 8.15
N GLY A 4 -1.53 6.72 7.87
CA GLY A 4 -0.83 5.88 6.89
C GLY A 4 -1.10 6.33 5.44
N TYR A 5 -2.37 6.56 5.10
CA TYR A 5 -2.76 7.06 3.78
C TYR A 5 -2.32 8.51 3.51
N ALA A 6 -2.24 9.35 4.54
CA ALA A 6 -1.82 10.74 4.41
C ALA A 6 -0.36 10.87 3.98
N ARG A 7 0.51 9.93 4.40
CA ARG A 7 1.93 9.92 4.04
C ARG A 7 2.12 9.76 2.53
N TYR A 8 1.40 8.85 1.88
CA TYR A 8 1.49 8.70 0.42
C TYR A 8 0.98 9.92 -0.35
N ARG A 9 -0.06 10.62 0.13
CA ARG A 9 -0.52 11.85 -0.52
C ARG A 9 0.47 13.01 -0.37
N ALA A 10 1.31 13.00 0.65
CA ALA A 10 2.23 14.08 0.96
C ALA A 10 3.55 14.03 0.16
N ILE A 11 3.98 12.84 -0.30
CA ILE A 11 5.30 12.63 -0.96
C ILE A 11 5.25 12.86 -2.49
N GLY A 12 4.23 13.57 -3.00
CA GLY A 12 4.15 13.84 -4.45
C GLY A 12 3.76 12.62 -5.31
N THR A 13 3.05 11.64 -4.73
CA THR A 13 2.49 10.50 -5.47
C THR A 13 1.57 11.01 -6.59
N ARG A 14 2.01 10.84 -7.84
CA ARG A 14 1.24 11.20 -9.03
C ARG A 14 0.16 10.18 -9.33
N GLU A 15 0.47 8.91 -9.12
CA GLU A 15 -0.42 7.80 -9.43
C GLU A 15 -0.20 6.65 -8.44
N LEU A 16 -1.31 6.05 -7.98
CA LEU A 16 -1.30 4.84 -7.15
C LEU A 16 -2.24 3.81 -7.76
N LYS A 17 -1.68 2.70 -8.26
CA LYS A 17 -2.40 1.65 -8.97
C LYS A 17 -2.29 0.31 -8.26
N ILE A 18 -3.41 -0.39 -8.15
CA ILE A 18 -3.43 -1.81 -7.80
C ILE A 18 -3.02 -2.60 -9.03
N ARG A 19 -1.97 -3.43 -8.90
CA ARG A 19 -1.57 -4.36 -9.95
C ARG A 19 -2.19 -5.73 -9.76
N LYS A 20 -2.26 -6.18 -8.52
CA LYS A 20 -2.78 -7.49 -8.16
C LYS A 20 -3.37 -7.45 -6.76
N THR A 21 -4.42 -8.23 -6.57
CA THR A 21 -4.99 -8.51 -5.26
C THR A 21 -5.09 -10.00 -5.07
N THR A 22 -4.60 -10.50 -3.94
CA THR A 22 -4.72 -11.90 -3.54
C THR A 22 -5.46 -11.94 -2.20
N VAL A 23 -6.53 -12.74 -2.13
CA VAL A 23 -7.32 -12.90 -0.91
C VAL A 23 -7.12 -14.31 -0.37
N THR A 24 -6.64 -14.40 0.87
CA THR A 24 -6.43 -15.65 1.57
C THR A 24 -7.35 -15.68 2.80
N PRO A 25 -8.30 -16.63 2.90
CA PRO A 25 -9.13 -16.76 4.09
C PRO A 25 -8.26 -17.22 5.28
N ILE A 26 -8.50 -16.61 6.44
CA ILE A 26 -7.91 -17.04 7.72
C ILE A 26 -8.94 -17.90 8.46
N ASP A 27 -10.18 -17.41 8.55
CA ASP A 27 -11.35 -18.14 9.06
C ASP A 27 -12.63 -17.64 8.37
N ALA A 28 -13.81 -17.97 8.91
CA ALA A 28 -15.10 -17.59 8.33
C ALA A 28 -15.33 -16.07 8.23
N LEU A 29 -14.70 -15.27 9.10
CA LEU A 29 -14.90 -13.83 9.19
C LEU A 29 -13.62 -13.03 8.91
N HIS A 30 -12.45 -13.66 8.85
CA HIS A 30 -11.17 -12.98 8.69
C HIS A 30 -10.43 -13.40 7.42
N PHE A 31 -9.82 -12.40 6.77
CA PHE A 31 -9.09 -12.55 5.52
C PHE A 31 -7.78 -11.77 5.59
N LEU A 32 -6.76 -12.35 4.98
CA LEU A 32 -5.55 -11.64 4.59
C LEU A 32 -5.70 -11.21 3.13
N VAL A 33 -5.66 -9.91 2.88
CA VAL A 33 -5.74 -9.34 1.53
C VAL A 33 -4.40 -8.72 1.18
N GLN A 34 -3.63 -9.42 0.37
CA GLN A 34 -2.40 -8.89 -0.20
C GLN A 34 -2.73 -8.02 -1.40
N VAL A 35 -2.18 -6.81 -1.45
CA VAL A 35 -2.32 -5.89 -2.58
C VAL A 35 -0.94 -5.45 -3.04
N ASP A 36 -0.66 -5.74 -4.31
CA ASP A 36 0.56 -5.31 -4.98
C ASP A 36 0.29 -3.93 -5.60
N TRP A 37 0.88 -2.91 -5.01
CA TRP A 37 0.74 -1.53 -5.44
C TRP A 37 1.86 -1.13 -6.40
N ARG A 38 1.56 -0.15 -7.23
CA ARG A 38 2.50 0.61 -8.04
C ARG A 38 2.24 2.09 -7.81
N SER A 39 3.24 2.79 -7.32
CA SER A 39 3.23 4.24 -7.19
C SER A 39 4.17 4.86 -8.22
N VAL A 40 3.77 6.00 -8.79
CA VAL A 40 4.63 6.81 -9.66
C VAL A 40 4.86 8.15 -8.96
N PHE A 41 6.14 8.49 -8.80
CA PHE A 41 6.60 9.73 -8.18
C PHE A 41 7.32 10.59 -9.22
N ASP A 42 7.14 11.90 -9.11
CA ASP A 42 7.97 12.86 -9.81
C ASP A 42 9.03 13.36 -8.82
N ALA A 43 10.27 12.85 -8.92
CA ALA A 43 11.39 13.32 -8.11
C ALA A 43 12.12 14.47 -8.83
N GLU A 44 12.73 15.40 -8.08
CA GLU A 44 13.36 16.62 -8.61
C GLU A 44 14.42 16.32 -9.68
N GLU A 45 15.17 15.22 -9.55
CA GLU A 45 16.21 14.82 -10.49
C GLU A 45 15.76 13.77 -11.52
N GLN A 46 14.66 13.05 -11.26
CA GLN A 46 14.15 11.98 -12.12
C GLN A 46 12.61 11.97 -12.16
N PRO A 47 11.99 12.39 -13.27
CA PRO A 47 10.54 12.29 -13.41
C PRO A 47 10.11 10.84 -13.64
N ASN A 48 8.91 10.47 -13.15
CA ASN A 48 8.30 9.15 -13.30
C ASN A 48 9.02 7.96 -12.63
N VAL A 49 9.62 8.15 -11.45
CA VAL A 49 10.14 7.03 -10.65
C VAL A 49 8.97 6.13 -10.27
N THR A 50 9.02 4.88 -10.73
CA THR A 50 7.98 3.89 -10.45
C THR A 50 8.46 2.98 -9.34
N ILE A 51 7.70 2.93 -8.25
CA ILE A 51 7.99 2.08 -7.10
C ILE A 51 6.85 1.09 -6.93
N ASP A 52 7.24 -0.18 -6.88
CA ASP A 52 6.36 -1.29 -6.66
C ASP A 52 6.52 -1.76 -5.21
N PHE A 53 5.41 -1.88 -4.48
CA PHE A 53 5.43 -2.34 -3.08
C PHE A 53 4.20 -3.17 -2.76
N GLU A 54 4.28 -3.90 -1.66
CA GLU A 54 3.25 -4.85 -1.23
C GLU A 54 2.68 -4.44 0.13
N VAL A 55 1.36 -4.50 0.25
CA VAL A 55 0.65 -4.27 1.51
C VAL A 55 -0.28 -5.44 1.80
N HIS A 56 -0.15 -5.99 3.00
CA HIS A 56 -1.04 -7.01 3.52
C HIS A 56 -2.08 -6.38 4.45
N TYR A 57 -3.34 -6.39 4.04
CA TYR A 57 -4.46 -5.92 4.86
C TYR A 57 -5.10 -7.07 5.62
N LEU A 58 -5.31 -6.86 6.91
CA LEU A 58 -6.12 -7.72 7.76
C LEU A 58 -7.57 -7.23 7.69
N VAL A 59 -8.44 -8.06 7.13
CA VAL A 59 -9.84 -7.74 6.87
C VAL A 59 -10.73 -8.63 7.72
N GLN A 60 -11.75 -8.02 8.33
CA GLN A 60 -12.82 -8.72 9.05
C GLN A 60 -14.17 -8.40 8.41
N LEU A 61 -15.00 -9.40 8.17
CA LEU A 61 -16.41 -9.22 7.85
C LEU A 61 -17.17 -8.91 9.15
N ARG A 62 -17.77 -7.72 9.22
CA ARG A 62 -18.66 -7.28 10.31
C ARG A 62 -20.02 -6.96 9.72
N ASP A 63 -21.05 -7.65 10.18
CA ASP A 63 -22.43 -7.47 9.68
C ASP A 63 -22.54 -7.58 8.14
N GLY A 64 -21.72 -8.45 7.55
CA GLY A 64 -21.65 -8.64 6.09
C GLY A 64 -20.76 -7.63 5.35
N GLU A 65 -20.20 -6.63 6.03
CA GLU A 65 -19.32 -5.62 5.43
C GLU A 65 -17.84 -5.90 5.72
N PRO A 66 -16.96 -5.87 4.71
CA PRO A 66 -15.52 -6.00 4.94
C PRO A 66 -14.96 -4.72 5.56
N LYS A 67 -14.26 -4.86 6.69
CA LYS A 67 -13.55 -3.79 7.38
C LYS A 67 -12.08 -4.14 7.54
N ILE A 68 -11.21 -3.25 7.07
CA ILE A 68 -9.77 -3.34 7.34
C ILE A 68 -9.54 -2.93 8.81
N PHE A 69 -8.94 -3.80 9.61
CA PHE A 69 -8.62 -3.53 11.01
C PHE A 69 -7.12 -3.47 11.30
N GLY A 70 -6.29 -3.88 10.35
CA GLY A 70 -4.83 -3.78 10.45
C GLY A 70 -4.18 -3.91 9.08
N TRP A 71 -2.90 -3.55 8.99
CA TRP A 71 -2.10 -3.74 7.78
C TRP A 71 -0.62 -3.92 8.15
N ILE A 72 0.11 -4.59 7.26
CA ILE A 72 1.55 -4.72 7.27
C ILE A 72 2.03 -4.26 5.90
N SER A 73 2.88 -3.24 5.85
CA SER A 73 3.61 -2.86 4.63
C SER A 73 5.09 -3.20 4.78
N GLY A 74 5.78 -3.35 3.66
CA GLY A 74 7.23 -3.44 3.64
C GLY A 74 7.90 -2.14 4.12
N ASP A 75 9.23 -2.15 4.24
CA ASP A 75 10.01 -0.95 4.56
C ASP A 75 10.11 -0.04 3.32
N GLU A 76 9.01 0.65 3.05
CA GLU A 76 8.90 1.57 1.91
C GLU A 76 9.85 2.77 2.04
N GLU A 77 10.27 3.13 3.26
CA GLU A 77 11.29 4.16 3.46
C GLU A 77 12.68 3.70 3.03
N ALA A 78 13.03 2.42 3.24
CA ALA A 78 14.26 1.87 2.69
C ALA A 78 14.24 1.91 1.15
N VAL A 79 13.12 1.53 0.53
CA VAL A 79 12.97 1.54 -0.93
C VAL A 79 13.04 2.97 -1.49
N LEU A 80 12.38 3.94 -0.86
CA LEU A 80 12.43 5.35 -1.27
C LEU A 80 13.87 5.91 -1.17
N LYS A 81 14.58 5.61 -0.09
CA LYS A 81 15.98 6.00 0.09
C LYS A 81 16.92 5.34 -0.92
N GLU A 82 16.71 4.08 -1.26
CA GLU A 82 17.46 3.41 -2.34
C GLU A 82 17.27 4.11 -3.70
N HIS A 83 16.12 4.76 -3.89
CA HIS A 83 15.81 5.54 -5.09
C HIS A 83 16.14 7.04 -4.96
N GLY A 84 16.78 7.46 -3.87
CA GLY A 84 17.19 8.86 -3.66
C GLY A 84 16.03 9.82 -3.39
N ILE A 85 14.90 9.31 -2.89
CA ILE A 85 13.72 10.09 -2.54
C ILE A 85 13.67 10.17 -1.00
N ASP A 86 13.93 11.37 -0.45
CA ASP A 86 13.88 11.70 1.00
C ASP A 86 12.53 12.35 1.41
#